data_AF-A0A412C0H1-F1
#
_entry.id   AF-A0A412C0H1-F1
#
_cell.length_a   1.000
_cell.length_b   1.000
_cell.length_c   1.000
_cell.angle_alpha   90.00
_cell.angle_beta   90.00
_cell.angle_gamma   90.00
#
_symmetry.space_group_name_H-M   'P 1'
#
loop_
_entity.id
_entity.type
_entity.pdbx_description
1 polymer ?
#
loop_
_entity_poly.entity_id
_entity_poly.type
_entity_poly.pdbx_seq_one_letter_code
_entity_poly.pdbx_strand_id
1 'polypeptide(L)'
;MLNKIRVNLPGFSKIDYFFLVLFFLSFFHSSLGFLFNFALLYYWKFGTEGCLKSLIFLTTRGVLNPSVASQASIQSFRWIIVLGASFLILRYSNIKNIKFKNKYNKILLCIIAFSSVTAMFSLVVSSYPTTAIFKIMSFLLAFSAVMRGVASTREHVNWNDFFVSLYGILYIISIIMIPFKQFRVVNDDFQGMFNHVNIFGIISVLFLAALLNSQFYKKYKILRIFMICAIFFMEYLSASRTGMISCIIVCVIYIFSKKRGLTKAVGIVLLLLIITFFLPQNVVSNIVSAEQTENT
;
A
#
# COMPACT_ATOMS: atom_id res chain seq x y z
N MET A 1 6.22 -39.00 11.30
CA MET A 1 7.12 -37.84 11.14
C MET A 1 6.50 -36.82 10.17
N LEU A 2 5.32 -36.28 10.50
CA LEU A 2 4.69 -35.17 9.78
C LEU A 2 4.70 -33.98 10.73
N ASN A 3 5.79 -33.21 10.68
CA ASN A 3 5.88 -31.97 11.42
C ASN A 3 4.80 -31.05 10.84
N LYS A 4 3.71 -30.87 11.61
CA LYS A 4 2.58 -30.02 11.26
C LYS A 4 3.09 -28.59 11.24
N ILE A 5 3.68 -28.16 10.13
CA ILE A 5 3.98 -26.75 9.89
C ILE A 5 2.62 -26.06 9.75
N ARG A 6 1.98 -25.73 10.88
CA ARG A 6 0.93 -24.72 10.88
C ARG A 6 1.64 -23.41 10.59
N VAL A 7 1.67 -23.04 9.31
CA VAL A 7 2.03 -21.68 8.91
C VAL A 7 0.90 -20.78 9.38
N ASN A 8 0.99 -20.31 10.62
CA ASN A 8 0.16 -19.19 11.06
C ASN A 8 0.72 -17.95 10.36
N LEU A 9 -0.10 -17.29 9.53
CA LEU A 9 0.19 -15.97 8.96
C LEU A 9 0.53 -14.99 10.10
N PRO A 10 1.69 -14.32 10.06
CA PRO A 10 2.11 -13.44 11.14
C PRO A 10 1.21 -12.22 11.22
N GLY A 11 0.79 -11.87 12.44
CA GLY A 11 -0.13 -10.77 12.69
C GLY A 11 -1.61 -11.11 12.52
N PHE A 12 -1.98 -12.35 12.15
CA PHE A 12 -3.37 -12.79 12.04
C PHE A 12 -3.84 -13.55 13.28
N SER A 13 -4.93 -13.09 13.88
CA SER A 13 -5.74 -13.80 14.89
C SER A 13 -6.69 -14.81 14.22
N LYS A 14 -7.28 -15.74 14.98
CA LYS A 14 -8.29 -16.70 14.45
C LYS A 14 -9.46 -16.01 13.76
N ILE A 15 -9.91 -14.86 14.31
CA ILE A 15 -11.00 -14.06 13.75
C ILE A 15 -10.59 -13.44 12.42
N ASP A 16 -9.33 -13.05 12.29
CA ASP A 16 -8.81 -12.44 11.06
C ASP A 16 -8.84 -13.41 9.88
N TYR A 17 -8.62 -14.71 10.12
CA TYR A 17 -8.77 -15.74 9.08
C TYR A 17 -10.20 -15.84 8.57
N PHE A 18 -11.19 -15.75 9.46
CA PHE A 18 -12.59 -15.76 9.07
C PHE A 18 -12.90 -14.56 8.15
N PHE A 19 -12.42 -13.36 8.52
CA PHE A 19 -12.56 -12.17 7.68
C PHE A 19 -11.79 -12.24 6.37
N LEU A 20 -10.61 -12.89 6.37
CA LEU A 20 -9.83 -13.14 5.15
C LEU A 20 -10.60 -14.05 4.17
N VAL A 21 -11.23 -15.12 4.68
CA VAL A 21 -12.06 -16.02 3.86
C VAL A 21 -13.26 -15.25 3.30
N LEU A 22 -13.97 -14.49 4.12
CA LEU A 22 -15.07 -13.64 3.65
C LEU A 22 -14.60 -12.59 2.64
N PHE A 23 -13.39 -12.05 2.80
CA PHE A 23 -12.79 -11.11 1.86
C PHE A 23 -12.60 -11.75 0.48
N PHE A 24 -12.07 -12.97 0.39
CA PHE A 24 -11.98 -13.67 -0.91
C PHE A 24 -13.35 -14.09 -1.45
N LEU A 25 -14.26 -14.55 -0.59
CA LEU A 25 -15.62 -14.93 -0.98
C LEU A 25 -16.41 -13.73 -1.53
N SER A 26 -16.07 -12.53 -1.08
CA SER A 26 -16.68 -11.29 -1.57
C SER A 26 -16.31 -10.97 -3.03
N PHE A 27 -15.35 -11.65 -3.65
CA PHE A 27 -14.96 -11.40 -5.05
C PHE A 27 -16.01 -11.90 -6.04
N PHE A 28 -16.67 -13.02 -5.73
CA PHE A 28 -17.52 -13.77 -6.66
C PHE A 28 -18.82 -13.06 -7.03
N HIS A 29 -19.45 -12.33 -6.11
CA HIS A 29 -20.76 -11.72 -6.37
C HIS A 29 -20.95 -10.40 -5.62
N SER A 30 -21.67 -9.45 -6.23
CA SER A 30 -21.89 -8.11 -5.64
C SER A 30 -22.62 -8.17 -4.29
N SER A 31 -23.58 -9.09 -4.14
CA SER A 31 -24.28 -9.31 -2.87
C SER A 31 -23.36 -9.84 -1.76
N LEU A 32 -22.39 -10.70 -2.10
CA LEU A 32 -21.35 -11.16 -1.16
C LEU A 32 -20.39 -10.01 -0.80
N GLY A 33 -20.11 -9.13 -1.76
CA GLY A 33 -19.44 -7.84 -1.52
C GLY A 33 -20.16 -6.97 -0.49
N PHE A 34 -21.48 -6.88 -0.59
CA PHE A 34 -22.30 -6.14 0.37
C PHE A 34 -22.34 -6.81 1.75
N LEU A 35 -22.52 -8.14 1.80
CA LEU A 35 -22.49 -8.91 3.04
C LEU A 35 -21.12 -8.79 3.73
N PHE A 36 -20.03 -8.79 2.98
CA PHE A 36 -18.70 -8.55 3.51
C PHE A 36 -18.58 -7.17 4.16
N ASN A 37 -19.11 -6.11 3.53
CA ASN A 37 -19.12 -4.78 4.14
C ASN A 37 -19.92 -4.77 5.47
N PHE A 38 -21.03 -5.52 5.57
CA PHE A 38 -21.75 -5.69 6.83
C PHE A 38 -20.94 -6.45 7.87
N ALA A 39 -20.25 -7.52 7.46
CA ALA A 39 -19.35 -8.26 8.35
C ALA A 39 -18.25 -7.35 8.90
N LEU A 40 -17.72 -6.41 8.10
CA LEU A 40 -16.72 -5.45 8.57
C LEU A 40 -17.21 -4.56 9.73
N LEU A 41 -18.51 -4.26 9.81
CA LEU A 41 -19.09 -3.56 10.97
C LEU A 41 -19.04 -4.45 12.23
N TYR A 42 -19.26 -5.75 12.10
CA TYR A 42 -19.09 -6.69 13.22
C TYR A 42 -17.64 -6.70 13.72
N TYR A 43 -16.68 -6.47 12.82
CA TYR A 43 -15.26 -6.37 13.18
C TYR A 43 -14.98 -5.23 14.17
N TRP A 44 -15.81 -4.18 14.21
CA TRP A 44 -15.63 -3.06 15.14
C TRP A 44 -15.82 -3.44 16.61
N LYS A 45 -16.48 -4.58 16.91
CA LYS A 45 -16.59 -5.10 18.28
C LYS A 45 -15.23 -5.40 18.92
N PHE A 46 -14.19 -5.62 18.12
CA PHE A 46 -12.82 -5.84 18.59
C PHE A 46 -12.05 -4.53 18.82
N GLY A 47 -12.77 -3.41 18.99
CA GLY A 47 -12.20 -2.11 19.33
C GLY A 47 -11.41 -1.47 18.19
N THR A 48 -10.36 -0.73 18.55
CA THR A 48 -9.56 0.06 17.59
C THR A 48 -8.81 -0.80 16.58
N GLU A 49 -8.39 -2.00 16.98
CA GLU A 49 -7.74 -2.97 16.10
C GLU A 49 -8.69 -3.44 15.00
N GLY A 50 -9.91 -3.85 15.37
CA GLY A 50 -10.94 -4.26 14.42
C GLY A 50 -11.34 -3.15 13.46
N CYS A 51 -11.46 -1.91 13.95
CA CYS A 51 -11.71 -0.73 13.11
C CYS A 51 -10.59 -0.52 12.07
N LEU A 52 -9.31 -0.61 12.47
CA LEU A 52 -8.18 -0.50 11.54
C LEU A 52 -8.16 -1.62 10.50
N LYS A 53 -8.35 -2.88 10.92
CA LYS A 53 -8.42 -4.01 9.99
C LYS A 53 -9.59 -3.84 9.02
N SER A 54 -10.73 -3.34 9.48
CA SER A 54 -11.87 -3.03 8.61
C SER A 54 -11.53 -1.98 7.55
N LEU A 55 -10.80 -0.92 7.92
CA LEU A 55 -10.32 0.08 6.98
C LEU A 55 -9.37 -0.54 5.95
N ILE A 56 -8.41 -1.36 6.38
CA ILE A 56 -7.45 -2.03 5.48
C ILE A 56 -8.17 -2.96 4.49
N PHE A 57 -9.10 -3.79 4.96
CA PHE A 57 -9.85 -4.70 4.08
C PHE A 57 -10.74 -3.93 3.09
N LEU A 58 -11.42 -2.89 3.56
CA LEU A 58 -12.29 -2.09 2.72
C LEU A 58 -11.51 -1.31 1.65
N THR A 59 -10.41 -0.66 2.02
CA THR A 59 -9.57 0.08 1.05
C THR A 59 -8.91 -0.86 0.07
N THR A 60 -8.38 -2.00 0.54
CA THR A 60 -7.83 -3.04 -0.33
C THR A 60 -8.87 -3.49 -1.35
N ARG A 61 -10.10 -3.84 -0.91
CA ARG A 61 -11.18 -4.22 -1.83
C ARG A 61 -11.52 -3.10 -2.82
N GLY A 62 -11.48 -1.84 -2.39
CA GLY A 62 -11.79 -0.68 -3.22
C GLY A 62 -10.82 -0.45 -4.39
N VAL A 63 -9.57 -0.92 -4.27
CA VAL A 63 -8.53 -0.77 -5.32
C VAL A 63 -8.34 -2.01 -6.19
N LEU A 64 -9.06 -3.11 -5.90
CA LEU A 64 -9.00 -4.32 -6.70
C LEU A 64 -9.62 -4.11 -8.09
N ASN A 65 -9.12 -4.88 -9.04
CA ASN A 65 -9.61 -4.92 -10.40
C ASN A 65 -11.08 -5.41 -10.44
N PRO A 66 -12.01 -4.69 -11.11
CA PRO A 66 -13.40 -5.13 -11.29
C PRO A 66 -13.56 -6.51 -11.91
N SER A 67 -12.63 -6.93 -12.79
CA SER A 67 -12.61 -8.28 -13.39
C SER A 67 -12.20 -9.37 -12.42
N VAL A 68 -11.59 -9.01 -11.28
CA VAL A 68 -11.20 -9.94 -10.21
C VAL A 68 -12.21 -9.93 -9.08
N ALA A 69 -12.64 -8.74 -8.66
CA ALA A 69 -13.58 -8.55 -7.58
C ALA A 69 -14.77 -7.75 -8.09
N SER A 70 -15.94 -8.39 -8.07
CA SER A 70 -17.20 -7.74 -8.44
C SER A 70 -17.42 -6.43 -7.69
N GLN A 71 -17.84 -5.40 -8.42
CA GLN A 71 -18.13 -4.09 -7.84
C GLN A 71 -19.24 -4.24 -6.80
N ALA A 72 -18.98 -3.76 -5.58
CA ALA A 72 -19.99 -3.75 -4.54
C ALA A 72 -21.07 -2.73 -4.91
N SER A 73 -22.34 -3.13 -4.80
CA SER A 73 -23.50 -2.38 -5.30
C SER A 73 -23.71 -0.99 -4.69
N ILE A 74 -23.18 -0.70 -3.49
CA ILE A 74 -23.49 0.54 -2.76
C ILE A 74 -22.20 1.23 -2.29
N GLN A 75 -21.72 2.20 -3.08
CA GLN A 75 -20.53 3.00 -2.77
C GLN A 75 -20.69 3.86 -1.52
N SER A 76 -21.89 4.41 -1.28
CA SER A 76 -22.19 5.24 -0.10
C SER A 76 -21.96 4.49 1.23
N PHE A 77 -22.21 3.17 1.24
CA PHE A 77 -22.00 2.34 2.43
C PHE A 77 -20.52 2.21 2.79
N ARG A 78 -19.63 2.20 1.79
CA ARG A 78 -18.18 2.21 2.03
C ARG A 78 -17.75 3.47 2.77
N TRP A 79 -18.30 4.62 2.40
CA TRP A 79 -18.01 5.89 3.06
C TRP A 79 -18.48 5.91 4.53
N ILE A 80 -19.64 5.31 4.82
CA ILE A 80 -20.12 5.14 6.20
C ILE A 80 -19.11 4.33 7.02
N ILE A 81 -18.57 3.23 6.46
CA ILE A 81 -17.57 2.43 7.16
C ILE A 81 -16.28 3.21 7.36
N VAL A 82 -15.77 3.91 6.32
CA VAL A 82 -14.53 4.69 6.42
C VAL A 82 -14.65 5.78 7.49
N LEU A 83 -15.71 6.60 7.43
CA LEU A 83 -15.90 7.71 8.36
C LEU A 83 -16.26 7.20 9.76
N GLY A 84 -17.12 6.20 9.87
CA GLY A 84 -17.53 5.58 11.14
C GLY A 84 -16.36 4.94 11.88
N ALA A 85 -15.59 4.09 11.20
CA ALA A 85 -14.39 3.46 11.79
C ALA A 85 -13.37 4.53 12.20
N SER A 86 -13.15 5.55 11.36
CA SER A 86 -12.21 6.62 11.67
C SER A 86 -12.64 7.45 12.89
N PHE A 87 -13.91 7.78 13.00
CA PHE A 87 -14.47 8.49 14.16
C PHE A 87 -14.34 7.66 15.44
N LEU A 88 -14.68 6.36 15.39
CA LEU A 88 -14.54 5.45 16.53
C LEU A 88 -13.07 5.35 16.99
N ILE A 89 -12.12 5.24 16.07
CA ILE A 89 -10.70 5.23 16.41
C ILE A 89 -10.30 6.55 17.07
N LEU A 90 -10.66 7.70 16.50
CA LEU A 90 -10.30 9.00 17.08
C LEU A 90 -10.92 9.24 18.46
N ARG A 91 -12.13 8.73 18.71
CA ARG A 91 -12.80 8.87 20.00
C ARG A 91 -12.24 7.94 21.07
N TYR A 92 -12.03 6.66 20.75
CA TYR A 92 -11.78 5.62 21.75
C TYR A 92 -10.31 5.15 21.83
N SER A 93 -9.45 5.47 20.85
CA SER A 93 -8.04 5.09 20.94
C SER A 93 -7.27 5.97 21.91
N ASN A 94 -6.44 5.37 22.76
CA ASN A 94 -5.57 6.10 23.66
C ASN A 94 -4.12 5.63 23.52
N ILE A 95 -3.24 6.56 23.16
CA ILE A 95 -1.80 6.27 23.02
C ILE A 95 -1.21 6.25 24.43
N LYS A 96 -0.95 5.04 24.95
CA LYS A 96 -0.36 4.84 26.28
C LYS A 96 1.03 5.46 26.43
N ASN A 97 1.86 5.39 25.39
CA ASN A 97 3.23 5.87 25.43
C ASN A 97 3.34 7.37 25.12
N ILE A 98 3.75 8.15 26.13
CA ILE A 98 3.88 9.62 26.08
C ILE A 98 4.82 10.08 24.94
N LYS A 99 5.95 9.40 24.74
CA LYS A 99 6.91 9.78 23.66
C LYS A 99 6.27 9.66 22.28
N PHE A 100 5.48 8.61 22.06
CA PHE A 100 4.76 8.42 20.80
C PHE A 100 3.59 9.39 20.66
N LYS A 101 2.87 9.68 21.74
CA LYS A 101 1.80 10.69 21.76
C LYS A 101 2.32 12.06 21.32
N ASN A 102 3.49 12.48 21.81
CA ASN A 102 4.11 13.74 21.40
C ASN A 102 4.53 13.75 19.91
N LYS A 103 5.10 12.65 19.41
CA LYS A 103 5.42 12.51 17.98
C LYS A 103 4.17 12.57 17.11
N TYR A 104 3.11 11.86 17.51
CA TYR A 104 1.82 11.88 16.83
C TYR A 104 1.23 13.30 16.81
N ASN A 105 1.21 14.01 17.94
CA ASN A 105 0.67 15.36 18.01
C ASN A 105 1.42 16.34 17.09
N LYS A 106 2.76 16.22 16.98
CA LYS A 106 3.55 17.03 16.03
C LYS A 106 3.15 16.75 14.58
N ILE A 107 3.04 15.47 14.20
CA ILE A 107 2.60 15.07 12.85
C ILE A 107 1.18 15.57 12.58
N LEU A 108 0.27 15.41 13.54
CA LEU A 108 -1.11 15.86 13.44
C LEU A 108 -1.20 17.37 13.24
N LEU A 109 -0.42 18.15 14.01
CA LEU A 109 -0.35 19.60 13.86
C LEU A 109 0.10 20.00 12.45
N CYS A 110 1.17 19.38 11.94
CA CYS A 110 1.65 19.66 10.58
C CYS A 110 0.60 19.35 9.51
N ILE A 111 -0.15 18.26 9.67
CA ILE A 111 -1.17 17.86 8.69
C ILE A 111 -2.42 18.72 8.79
N ILE A 112 -2.82 19.13 9.99
CA ILE A 112 -3.90 20.11 10.18
C ILE A 112 -3.50 21.45 9.53
N ALA A 113 -2.28 21.92 9.76
CA ALA A 113 -1.77 23.14 9.14
C ALA A 113 -1.77 23.03 7.61
N PHE A 114 -1.20 21.96 7.06
CA PHE A 114 -1.20 21.70 5.61
C PHE A 114 -2.63 21.64 5.04
N SER A 115 -3.54 20.93 5.70
CA SER A 115 -4.94 20.80 5.28
C SER A 115 -5.67 22.14 5.31
N SER A 116 -5.41 22.96 6.34
CA SER A 116 -6.00 24.30 6.46
C SER A 116 -5.54 25.23 5.34
N VAL A 117 -4.24 25.26 5.04
CA VAL A 117 -3.69 26.04 3.91
C VAL A 117 -4.30 25.57 2.59
N THR A 118 -4.34 24.25 2.36
CA THR A 118 -4.92 23.67 1.14
C THR A 118 -6.41 23.99 1.00
N ALA A 119 -7.16 23.98 2.09
CA ALA A 119 -8.57 24.34 2.11
C ALA A 119 -8.78 25.83 1.77
N MET A 120 -7.95 26.72 2.32
CA MET A 120 -7.99 28.15 1.98
C MET A 120 -7.67 28.39 0.50
N PHE A 121 -6.64 27.76 -0.05
CA PHE A 121 -6.35 27.83 -1.48
C PHE A 121 -7.49 27.26 -2.35
N SER A 122 -8.12 26.19 -1.89
CA SER A 122 -9.25 25.58 -2.62
C SER A 122 -10.46 26.49 -2.70
N LEU A 123 -10.70 27.35 -1.71
CA LEU A 123 -11.76 28.36 -1.75
C LEU A 123 -11.53 29.43 -2.84
N VAL A 124 -10.27 29.77 -3.10
CA VAL A 124 -9.90 30.84 -4.03
C VAL A 124 -9.73 30.34 -5.46
N VAL A 125 -9.14 29.14 -5.63
CA VAL A 125 -8.66 28.67 -6.94
C VAL A 125 -9.55 27.58 -7.56
N SER A 126 -10.28 26.80 -6.74
CA SER A 126 -11.02 25.65 -7.26
C SER A 126 -12.35 26.04 -7.87
N SER A 127 -12.70 25.42 -9.00
CA SER A 127 -14.05 25.52 -9.59
C SER A 127 -15.15 24.88 -8.72
N TYR A 128 -14.78 23.97 -7.81
CA TYR A 128 -15.73 23.27 -6.92
C TYR A 128 -15.22 23.26 -5.46
N PRO A 129 -15.17 24.43 -4.81
CA PRO A 129 -14.49 24.61 -3.52
C PRO A 129 -15.05 23.70 -2.41
N THR A 130 -16.37 23.53 -2.36
CA THR A 130 -17.03 22.66 -1.38
C THR A 130 -16.58 21.20 -1.51
N THR A 131 -16.52 20.67 -2.73
CA THR A 131 -16.09 19.28 -2.95
C THR A 131 -14.61 19.08 -2.64
N ALA A 132 -13.78 20.08 -2.93
CA ALA A 132 -12.36 20.07 -2.58
C ALA A 132 -12.17 20.04 -1.05
N ILE A 133 -12.89 20.87 -0.30
CA ILE A 133 -12.85 20.88 1.16
C ILE A 133 -13.29 19.54 1.74
N PHE A 134 -14.37 18.93 1.23
CA PHE A 134 -14.80 17.61 1.68
C PHE A 134 -13.74 16.52 1.44
N LYS A 135 -13.03 16.56 0.30
CA LYS A 135 -11.91 15.63 0.03
C LYS A 135 -10.77 15.82 1.04
N ILE A 136 -10.40 17.07 1.34
CA ILE A 136 -9.36 17.41 2.32
C ILE A 136 -9.77 16.92 3.72
N MET A 137 -11.01 17.20 4.15
CA MET A 137 -11.52 16.77 5.44
C MET A 137 -11.60 15.25 5.56
N SER A 138 -12.07 14.56 4.52
CA SER A 138 -12.12 13.10 4.50
C SER A 138 -10.72 12.49 4.59
N PHE A 139 -9.74 13.09 3.91
CA PHE A 139 -8.34 12.67 4.00
C PHE A 139 -7.78 12.89 5.42
N LEU A 140 -7.95 14.10 5.98
CA LEU A 140 -7.47 14.45 7.31
C LEU A 140 -8.01 13.51 8.38
N LEU A 141 -9.32 13.23 8.33
CA LEU A 141 -10.00 12.38 9.29
C LEU A 141 -9.54 10.91 9.19
N ALA A 142 -9.50 10.34 7.99
CA ALA A 142 -9.04 8.97 7.79
C ALA A 142 -7.55 8.80 8.13
N PHE A 143 -6.70 9.74 7.69
CA PHE A 143 -5.26 9.71 7.95
C PHE A 143 -4.96 9.82 9.44
N SER A 144 -5.56 10.79 10.13
CA SER A 144 -5.37 10.99 11.58
C SER A 144 -5.86 9.79 12.39
N ALA A 145 -6.98 9.17 11.98
CA ALA A 145 -7.50 7.97 12.59
C ALA A 145 -6.56 6.77 12.43
N VAL A 146 -6.11 6.49 11.20
CA VAL A 146 -5.18 5.38 10.94
C VAL A 146 -3.88 5.55 11.73
N MET A 147 -3.30 6.75 11.71
CA MET A 147 -2.06 7.04 12.46
C MET A 147 -2.25 6.85 13.97
N ARG A 148 -3.34 7.39 14.54
CA ARG A 148 -3.63 7.26 15.98
C ARG A 148 -3.90 5.81 16.37
N GLY A 149 -4.68 5.10 15.55
CA GLY A 149 -4.99 3.69 15.77
C GLY A 149 -3.72 2.83 15.77
N VAL A 150 -2.87 2.97 14.74
CA VAL A 150 -1.61 2.22 14.64
C VAL A 150 -0.71 2.53 15.85
N ALA A 151 -0.59 3.80 16.25
CA ALA A 151 0.18 4.19 17.43
C ALA A 151 -0.38 3.60 18.74
N SER A 152 -1.70 3.53 18.88
CA SER A 152 -2.40 3.02 20.06
C SER A 152 -2.32 1.49 20.19
N THR A 153 -2.24 0.76 19.08
CA THR A 153 -2.33 -0.72 19.04
C THR A 153 -1.01 -1.42 18.78
N ARG A 154 0.07 -0.66 18.53
CA ARG A 154 1.41 -1.16 18.20
C ARG A 154 1.97 -2.17 19.21
N GLU A 155 1.60 -2.07 20.49
CA GLU A 155 2.08 -2.98 21.54
C GLU A 155 1.50 -4.39 21.41
N HIS A 156 0.32 -4.52 20.80
CA HIS A 156 -0.40 -5.79 20.68
C HIS A 156 -0.35 -6.35 19.26
N VAL A 157 -0.24 -5.50 18.24
CA VAL A 157 -0.29 -5.89 16.83
C VAL A 157 0.95 -5.40 16.08
N ASN A 158 1.67 -6.32 15.45
CA ASN A 158 2.71 -5.97 14.48
C ASN A 158 2.08 -5.67 13.12
N TRP A 159 1.66 -4.42 12.92
CA TRP A 159 1.01 -3.96 11.69
C TRP A 159 1.83 -4.18 10.43
N ASN A 160 3.17 -4.14 10.52
CA ASN A 160 4.03 -4.38 9.36
C ASN A 160 3.92 -5.85 8.90
N ASP A 161 3.94 -6.80 9.83
CA ASP A 161 3.80 -8.22 9.48
C ASP A 161 2.37 -8.57 9.03
N PHE A 162 1.35 -7.92 9.61
CA PHE A 162 -0.03 -8.03 9.14
C PHE A 162 -0.18 -7.54 7.69
N PHE A 163 0.36 -6.35 7.39
CA PHE A 163 0.34 -5.77 6.04
C PHE A 163 1.05 -6.67 5.04
N VAL A 164 2.28 -7.12 5.35
CA VAL A 164 3.03 -8.02 4.47
C VAL A 164 2.32 -9.35 4.27
N SER A 165 1.64 -9.88 5.28
CA SER A 165 0.88 -11.13 5.14
C SER A 165 -0.32 -10.98 4.20
N LEU A 166 -1.13 -9.93 4.41
CA LEU A 166 -2.30 -9.67 3.57
C LEU A 166 -1.90 -9.44 2.11
N TYR A 167 -0.99 -8.49 1.87
CA TYR A 167 -0.55 -8.18 0.52
C TYR A 167 0.29 -9.30 -0.08
N GLY A 168 1.05 -10.05 0.71
CA GLY A 168 1.79 -11.22 0.23
C GLY A 168 0.89 -12.26 -0.43
N ILE A 169 -0.30 -12.51 0.12
CA ILE A 169 -1.30 -13.38 -0.50
C ILE A 169 -1.78 -12.77 -1.84
N LEU A 170 -2.09 -11.48 -1.88
CA LEU A 170 -2.51 -10.80 -3.12
C LEU A 170 -1.43 -10.81 -4.20
N TYR A 171 -0.15 -10.68 -3.82
CA TYR A 171 0.98 -10.77 -4.75
C TYR A 171 1.16 -12.20 -5.28
N ILE A 172 0.99 -13.23 -4.45
CA ILE A 172 1.01 -14.62 -4.91
C ILE A 172 -0.11 -14.87 -5.93
N ILE A 173 -1.33 -14.37 -5.66
CA ILE A 173 -2.43 -14.47 -6.62
C ILE A 173 -2.11 -13.68 -7.90
N SER A 174 -1.51 -12.48 -7.76
CA SER A 174 -1.10 -11.67 -8.92
C SER A 174 -0.09 -12.41 -9.81
N ILE A 175 0.86 -13.17 -9.23
CA ILE A 175 1.80 -14.02 -10.00
C ILE A 175 1.04 -15.08 -10.81
N ILE A 176 0.05 -15.74 -10.20
CA ILE A 176 -0.77 -16.75 -10.89
C ILE A 176 -1.59 -16.11 -12.02
N MET A 177 -1.93 -14.82 -11.92
CA MET A 177 -2.71 -14.10 -12.93
C MET A 177 -1.92 -13.67 -14.17
N ILE A 178 -0.58 -13.70 -14.14
CA ILE A 178 0.29 -13.23 -15.25
C ILE A 178 -0.12 -13.77 -16.65
N PRO A 179 -0.39 -15.08 -16.85
CA PRO A 179 -0.70 -15.61 -18.18
C PRO A 179 -2.12 -15.23 -18.67
N PHE A 180 -2.98 -14.70 -17.82
CA PHE A 180 -4.39 -14.46 -18.13
C PHE A 180 -4.63 -13.01 -18.57
N LYS A 181 -4.82 -12.79 -19.89
CA LYS A 181 -5.07 -11.45 -20.45
C LYS A 181 -6.37 -10.80 -19.97
N GLN A 182 -7.38 -11.58 -19.59
CA GLN A 182 -8.69 -11.09 -19.14
C GLN A 182 -8.65 -10.17 -17.90
N PHE A 183 -7.56 -10.19 -17.14
CA PHE A 183 -7.38 -9.34 -15.95
C PHE A 183 -6.66 -8.02 -16.26
N ARG A 184 -6.40 -7.72 -17.53
CA ARG A 184 -5.78 -6.47 -17.98
C ARG A 184 -6.88 -5.56 -18.51
N VAL A 185 -7.37 -4.65 -17.67
CA VAL A 185 -8.64 -3.93 -17.91
C VAL A 185 -8.44 -2.55 -18.50
N VAL A 186 -7.44 -1.80 -18.02
CA VAL A 186 -7.21 -0.42 -18.49
C VAL A 186 -6.27 -0.37 -19.68
N ASN A 187 -5.19 -1.18 -19.65
CA ASN A 187 -4.17 -1.30 -20.69
C ASN A 187 -3.81 -2.79 -20.85
N ASP A 188 -3.19 -3.17 -21.97
CA ASP A 188 -2.59 -4.50 -22.17
C ASP A 188 -1.43 -4.82 -21.19
N ASP A 189 -1.04 -3.86 -20.36
CA ASP A 189 -0.04 -3.99 -19.31
C ASP A 189 -0.53 -4.79 -18.09
N PHE A 190 0.39 -5.39 -17.36
CA PHE A 190 0.06 -6.16 -16.16
C PHE A 190 -0.33 -5.27 -14.97
N GLN A 191 -1.51 -5.48 -14.39
CA GLN A 191 -2.02 -4.68 -13.26
C GLN A 191 -2.15 -5.49 -11.96
N GLY A 192 -1.77 -6.77 -12.01
CA GLY A 192 -1.99 -7.75 -10.94
C GLY A 192 -3.46 -7.83 -10.53
N MET A 193 -3.70 -7.96 -9.22
CA MET A 193 -5.04 -7.91 -8.65
C MET A 193 -5.68 -6.51 -8.60
N PHE A 194 -4.97 -5.46 -9.02
CA PHE A 194 -5.40 -4.06 -8.86
C PHE A 194 -5.96 -3.47 -10.14
N ASN A 195 -6.70 -2.38 -10.00
CA ASN A 195 -7.44 -1.77 -11.11
C ASN A 195 -6.59 -0.90 -12.06
N HIS A 196 -5.32 -0.61 -11.73
CA HIS A 196 -4.50 0.28 -12.55
C HIS A 196 -3.00 0.05 -12.32
N VAL A 197 -2.20 0.20 -13.39
CA VAL A 197 -0.72 0.10 -13.41
C VAL A 197 -0.08 0.97 -12.33
N ASN A 198 -0.42 2.26 -12.27
CA ASN A 198 0.11 3.18 -11.26
C ASN A 198 -0.25 2.78 -9.82
N ILE A 199 -1.45 2.24 -9.59
CA ILE A 199 -1.87 1.79 -8.24
C ILE A 199 -1.06 0.56 -7.84
N PHE A 200 -0.87 -0.39 -8.77
CA PHE A 200 0.02 -1.52 -8.58
C PHE A 200 1.44 -1.04 -8.22
N GLY A 201 1.98 -0.08 -8.98
CA GLY A 201 3.27 0.58 -8.72
C GLY A 201 3.41 1.08 -7.28
N ILE A 202 2.47 1.90 -6.82
CA ILE A 202 2.51 2.48 -5.47
C ILE A 202 2.43 1.38 -4.41
N ILE A 203 1.54 0.41 -4.57
CA ILE A 203 1.36 -0.69 -3.60
C ILE A 203 2.60 -1.60 -3.58
N SER A 204 3.25 -1.84 -4.72
CA SER A 204 4.50 -2.61 -4.82
C SER A 204 5.63 -1.96 -4.03
N VAL A 205 5.77 -0.64 -4.13
CA VAL A 205 6.77 0.11 -3.38
C VAL A 205 6.52 0.01 -1.87
N LEU A 206 5.26 0.19 -1.44
CA LEU A 206 4.87 0.07 -0.04
C LEU A 206 5.08 -1.36 0.48
N PHE A 207 4.68 -2.36 -0.29
CA PHE A 207 4.85 -3.77 0.04
C PHE A 207 6.32 -4.15 0.13
N LEU A 208 7.16 -3.71 -0.81
CA LEU A 208 8.60 -3.94 -0.79
C LEU A 208 9.25 -3.33 0.45
N ALA A 209 8.91 -2.07 0.78
CA ALA A 209 9.41 -1.40 1.98
C ALA A 209 9.01 -2.16 3.26
N ALA A 210 7.77 -2.64 3.34
CA ALA A 210 7.27 -3.41 4.47
C ALA A 210 7.93 -4.81 4.56
N LEU A 211 8.10 -5.49 3.42
CA LEU A 211 8.73 -6.81 3.29
C LEU A 211 10.19 -6.79 3.74
N LEU A 212 10.94 -5.74 3.39
CA LEU A 212 12.34 -5.57 3.80
C LEU A 212 12.49 -5.35 5.32
N ASN A 213 11.48 -4.74 5.95
CA ASN A 213 11.44 -4.47 7.39
C ASN A 213 10.77 -5.55 8.24
N SER A 214 9.99 -6.46 7.62
CA SER A 214 9.27 -7.54 8.30
C SER A 214 10.17 -8.42 9.14
N GLN A 215 9.73 -8.76 10.35
CA GLN A 215 10.45 -9.66 11.24
C GLN A 215 10.26 -11.12 10.82
N PHE A 216 9.04 -11.48 10.41
CA PHE A 216 8.73 -12.82 9.93
C PHE A 216 9.57 -13.21 8.70
N TYR A 217 9.59 -12.38 7.66
CA TYR A 217 10.32 -12.68 6.42
C TYR A 217 11.84 -12.60 6.57
N LYS A 218 12.38 -12.02 7.67
CA LYS A 218 13.81 -12.13 8.00
C LYS A 218 14.21 -13.57 8.34
N LYS A 219 13.30 -14.36 8.93
CA LYS A 219 13.53 -15.78 9.22
C LYS A 219 13.52 -16.62 7.93
N TYR A 220 12.61 -16.31 7.00
CA TYR A 220 12.44 -17.02 5.73
C TYR A 220 13.14 -16.32 4.57
N LYS A 221 14.48 -16.33 4.58
CA LYS A 221 15.32 -15.60 3.60
C LYS A 221 14.99 -15.93 2.14
N ILE A 222 14.81 -17.22 1.80
CA ILE A 222 14.53 -17.68 0.44
C ILE A 222 13.18 -17.11 -0.05
N LEU A 223 12.13 -17.26 0.76
CA LEU A 223 10.81 -16.72 0.46
C LEU A 223 10.86 -15.19 0.27
N ARG A 224 11.63 -14.48 1.11
CA ARG A 224 11.80 -13.04 0.98
C ARG A 224 12.49 -12.66 -0.34
N ILE A 225 13.55 -13.36 -0.73
CA ILE A 225 14.25 -13.11 -1.99
C ILE A 225 13.33 -13.39 -3.17
N PHE A 226 12.62 -14.52 -3.15
CA PHE A 226 11.64 -14.87 -4.17
C PHE A 226 10.59 -13.75 -4.35
N MET A 227 9.98 -13.28 -3.25
CA MET A 227 8.99 -12.21 -3.32
C MET A 227 9.57 -10.90 -3.85
N ILE A 228 10.81 -10.54 -3.49
CA ILE A 228 11.48 -9.34 -4.04
C ILE A 228 11.65 -9.48 -5.55
N CYS A 229 12.21 -10.61 -6.02
CA CYS A 229 12.38 -10.84 -7.46
C CYS A 229 11.04 -10.84 -8.20
N ALA A 230 10.01 -11.44 -7.61
CA ALA A 230 8.66 -11.46 -8.19
C ALA A 230 8.08 -10.05 -8.32
N ILE A 231 8.26 -9.16 -7.33
CA ILE A 231 7.83 -7.75 -7.41
C ILE A 231 8.52 -7.04 -8.57
N PHE A 232 9.85 -7.17 -8.70
CA PHE A 232 10.57 -6.53 -9.81
C PHE A 232 10.12 -7.05 -11.18
N PHE A 233 9.91 -8.36 -11.29
CA PHE A 233 9.39 -8.96 -12.51
C PHE A 233 7.98 -8.45 -12.86
N MET A 234 7.08 -8.37 -11.88
CA MET A 234 5.73 -7.85 -12.09
C MET A 234 5.70 -6.35 -12.38
N GLU A 235 6.56 -5.54 -11.75
CA GLU A 235 6.69 -4.10 -12.06
C GLU A 235 7.18 -3.87 -13.49
N TYR A 236 8.11 -4.70 -13.96
CA TYR A 236 8.56 -4.67 -15.35
C TYR A 236 7.40 -4.97 -16.32
N LEU A 237 6.60 -6.01 -16.05
CA LEU A 237 5.41 -6.35 -16.85
C LEU A 237 4.30 -5.29 -16.77
N SER A 238 4.26 -4.54 -15.67
CA SER A 238 3.30 -3.46 -15.44
C SER A 238 3.62 -2.21 -16.27
N ALA A 239 4.82 -2.10 -16.83
CA ALA A 239 5.30 -0.90 -17.53
C ALA A 239 5.24 0.40 -16.68
N SER A 240 5.12 0.27 -15.35
CA SER A 240 5.09 1.37 -14.39
C SER A 240 6.50 1.90 -14.15
N ARG A 241 6.97 2.82 -15.00
CA ARG A 241 8.32 3.41 -14.89
C ARG A 241 8.55 4.04 -13.51
N THR A 242 7.56 4.77 -13.00
CA THR A 242 7.62 5.41 -11.67
C THR A 242 7.63 4.39 -10.54
N GLY A 243 6.87 3.30 -10.66
CA GLY A 243 6.86 2.20 -9.68
C GLY A 243 8.20 1.49 -9.61
N MET A 244 8.76 1.14 -10.77
CA MET A 244 10.08 0.50 -10.87
C MET A 244 11.19 1.37 -10.24
N ILE A 245 11.28 2.66 -10.60
CA ILE A 245 12.26 3.58 -10.00
C ILE A 245 12.11 3.64 -8.48
N SER A 246 10.87 3.78 -8.00
CA SER A 246 10.58 3.88 -6.58
C SER A 246 10.97 2.61 -5.82
N CYS A 247 10.74 1.43 -6.41
CA CYS A 247 11.16 0.14 -5.85
C CYS A 247 12.70 0.07 -5.71
N ILE A 248 13.44 0.53 -6.72
CA ILE A 248 14.90 0.54 -6.64
C ILE A 248 15.38 1.54 -5.58
N ILE A 249 14.80 2.74 -5.52
CA ILE A 249 15.11 3.74 -4.49
C ILE A 249 14.89 3.16 -3.08
N VAL A 250 13.77 2.45 -2.86
CA VAL A 250 13.51 1.79 -1.56
C VAL A 250 14.60 0.76 -1.22
N CYS A 251 15.01 -0.06 -2.18
CA CYS A 251 16.11 -1.01 -1.99
C CYS A 251 17.42 -0.29 -1.64
N VAL A 252 17.74 0.79 -2.34
CA VAL A 252 18.93 1.61 -2.10
C VAL A 252 18.89 2.21 -0.68
N ILE A 253 17.80 2.87 -0.29
CA ILE A 253 17.63 3.44 1.06
C ILE A 253 17.78 2.37 2.13
N TYR A 254 17.17 1.20 1.94
CA TYR A 254 17.28 0.09 2.88
C TYR A 254 18.72 -0.42 3.04
N ILE A 255 19.44 -0.51 1.93
CA ILE A 255 20.84 -0.93 1.89
C ILE A 255 21.73 0.11 2.61
N PHE A 256 21.56 1.40 2.33
CA PHE A 256 22.29 2.48 3.00
C PHE A 256 22.01 2.57 4.50
N SER A 257 20.79 2.23 4.90
CA SER A 257 20.38 2.17 6.31
C SER A 257 21.06 1.05 7.09
N LYS A 258 21.67 0.05 6.42
CA LYS A 258 22.47 -0.99 7.09
C LYS A 258 23.89 -0.50 7.37
N LYS A 259 24.35 -0.73 8.60
CA LYS A 259 25.67 -0.29 9.09
C LYS A 259 26.90 -0.94 8.40
N ARG A 260 26.75 -1.85 7.44
CA ARG A 260 27.90 -2.55 6.82
C ARG A 260 28.42 -1.80 5.58
N GLY A 261 29.74 -1.66 5.44
CA GLY A 261 30.39 -0.94 4.34
C GLY A 261 30.12 -1.55 2.96
N LEU A 262 30.25 -2.88 2.84
CA LEU A 262 30.03 -3.61 1.57
C LEU A 262 28.60 -3.44 1.04
N THR A 263 27.61 -3.34 1.94
CA THR A 263 26.22 -3.10 1.51
C THR A 263 26.07 -1.70 0.91
N LYS A 264 26.73 -0.67 1.45
CA LYS A 264 26.64 0.69 0.90
C LYS A 264 27.19 0.77 -0.54
N ALA A 265 28.25 0.03 -0.86
CA ALA A 265 28.78 -0.04 -2.23
C ALA A 265 27.75 -0.60 -3.23
N VAL A 266 27.01 -1.65 -2.86
CA VAL A 266 25.91 -2.19 -3.68
C VAL A 266 24.79 -1.17 -3.89
N GLY A 267 24.49 -0.35 -2.86
CA GLY A 267 23.52 0.74 -2.96
C GLY A 267 23.95 1.83 -3.95
N ILE A 268 25.24 2.18 -3.99
CA ILE A 268 25.80 3.12 -4.95
C ILE A 268 25.72 2.57 -6.38
N VAL A 269 26.07 1.30 -6.60
CA VAL A 269 25.97 0.65 -7.91
C VAL A 269 24.52 0.60 -8.43
N LEU A 270 23.56 0.27 -7.55
CA LEU A 270 22.13 0.31 -7.90
C LEU A 270 21.66 1.72 -8.26
N LEU A 271 22.10 2.74 -7.52
CA LEU A 271 21.74 4.13 -7.79
C LEU A 271 22.34 4.62 -9.12
N LEU A 272 23.59 4.23 -9.43
CA LEU A 272 24.22 4.49 -10.71
C LEU A 272 23.48 3.80 -11.87
N LEU A 273 23.04 2.55 -11.68
CA LEU A 273 22.22 1.83 -12.68
C LEU A 273 20.87 2.49 -12.94
N ILE A 274 20.21 3.05 -11.91
CA ILE A 274 18.99 3.85 -12.11
C ILE A 274 19.30 5.07 -12.97
N ILE A 275 20.36 5.80 -12.62
CA ILE A 275 20.75 7.02 -13.33
C ILE A 275 21.10 6.70 -14.80
N THR A 276 21.82 5.61 -15.07
CA THR A 276 22.18 5.23 -16.45
C THR A 276 21.03 4.67 -17.27
N PHE A 277 20.13 3.89 -16.66
CA PHE A 277 18.96 3.34 -17.36
C PHE A 277 17.86 4.38 -17.61
N PHE A 278 17.76 5.41 -16.76
CA PHE A 278 16.73 6.45 -16.83
C PHE A 278 17.22 7.83 -17.24
N LEU A 279 18.53 8.01 -17.46
CA LEU A 279 19.00 9.09 -18.32
C LEU A 279 18.18 8.97 -19.61
N PRO A 280 17.39 10.00 -19.97
CA PRO A 280 16.57 9.93 -21.16
C PRO A 280 17.50 9.53 -22.31
N GLN A 281 17.14 8.49 -23.08
CA GLN A 281 17.86 8.21 -24.33
C GLN A 281 17.94 9.47 -25.22
N ASN A 282 17.03 10.43 -25.00
CA ASN A 282 17.03 11.78 -25.57
C ASN A 282 18.28 12.61 -25.22
N VAL A 283 18.92 12.45 -24.05
CA VAL A 283 20.13 13.19 -23.70
C VAL A 283 21.34 12.60 -24.42
N VAL A 284 21.43 11.26 -24.51
CA VAL A 284 22.51 10.58 -25.25
C VAL A 284 22.36 10.80 -26.76
N SER A 285 21.14 10.77 -27.29
CA SER A 285 20.88 11.07 -28.71
C SER A 285 21.15 12.53 -29.07
N ASN A 286 20.86 13.48 -28.16
CA ASN A 286 21.13 14.91 -28.37
C ASN A 286 22.63 15.24 -28.32
N ILE A 287 23.43 14.50 -27.55
CA ILE A 287 24.89 14.66 -27.53
C ILE A 287 25.50 14.10 -28.83
N VAL A 288 25.03 12.95 -29.30
CA VAL A 288 25.50 12.34 -30.56
C VAL A 288 25.09 13.15 -31.81
N SER A 289 23.91 13.80 -31.79
CA SER A 289 23.49 14.66 -32.89
C SER A 289 24.17 16.04 -32.88
N ALA A 290 24.55 16.57 -31.71
CA ALA A 290 25.35 17.80 -31.64
C ALA A 290 26.75 17.63 -32.25
N GLU A 291 27.39 16.48 -32.06
CA GLU A 291 28.71 16.13 -32.63
C GLU A 291 28.71 15.97 -34.16
N GLN A 292 27.54 15.67 -34.76
CA GLN A 292 27.41 15.55 -36.22
C GLN A 292 27.20 16.92 -36.91
N THR A 293 26.63 17.90 -36.21
CA THR A 293 26.46 19.28 -36.73
C THR A 293 27.74 20.13 -36.65
N GLU A 294 28.73 19.76 -35.84
CA GLU A 294 30.03 20.47 -35.81
C GLU A 294 31.04 19.95 -36.86
N ASN A 295 30.73 18.84 -37.55
CA ASN A 295 31.61 18.23 -38.56
C ASN A 295 31.10 18.40 -40.00
N THR A 296 30.19 19.35 -40.24
CA THR A 296 29.72 19.80 -41.57
C THR A 296 29.88 21.30 -41.68
#